data_AF-A0A4Q6C754-F1
#
_entry.id   AF-A0A4Q6C754-F1
#
_cell.length_a   1.000
_cell.length_b   1.000
_cell.length_c   1.000
_cell.angle_alpha   90.00
_cell.angle_beta   90.00
_cell.angle_gamma   90.00
#
_symmetry.space_group_name_H-M   'P 1'
#
loop_
_entity.id
_entity.type
_entity.pdbx_description
1 polymer ?
#
loop_
_entity_poly.entity_id
_entity_poly.type
_entity_poly.pdbx_seq_one_letter_code
_entity_poly.pdbx_strand_id
1 'polypeptide(L)' 'MPAKNKNQVWIRNRGLGCEFTADGKRCGSQHALQIDHVRGFARGGRHDVENLRVLCAKHNRFEW' A
#
# COMPACT_ATOMS: atom_id res chain seq x y z
N MET A 1 -9.08 -8.06 -5.75
CA MET A 1 -7.65 -8.46 -5.79
C MET A 1 -7.44 -9.87 -5.23
N PRO A 2 -6.60 -10.71 -5.86
CA PRO A 2 -6.31 -12.07 -5.41
C PRO A 2 -5.64 -12.11 -4.02
N ALA A 3 -5.98 -13.11 -3.20
CA ALA A 3 -5.40 -13.26 -1.85
C ALA A 3 -3.88 -13.46 -1.88
N LYS A 4 -3.35 -14.15 -2.90
CA LYS A 4 -1.92 -14.36 -3.12
C LYS A 4 -1.14 -13.05 -3.23
N ASN A 5 -1.68 -12.10 -4.00
CA ASN A 5 -1.02 -10.82 -4.24
C ASN A 5 -1.01 -9.97 -2.95
N LYS A 6 -2.10 -10.01 -2.17
CA LYS A 6 -2.13 -9.36 -0.85
C LYS A 6 -1.03 -9.89 0.07
N ASN A 7 -0.88 -11.22 0.16
CA ASN A 7 0.13 -11.84 1.01
C ASN A 7 1.55 -11.46 0.57
N GLN A 8 1.83 -11.45 -0.75
CA GLN A 8 3.13 -11.02 -1.27
C GLN A 8 3.47 -9.57 -0.91
N VAL A 9 2.49 -8.66 -0.93
CA VAL A 9 2.69 -7.26 -0.52
C VAL A 9 3.03 -7.16 0.97
N TRP A 10 2.35 -7.94 1.83
CA TRP A 10 2.69 -8.01 3.25
C TRP A 10 4.10 -8.54 3.50
N ILE A 11 4.48 -9.63 2.82
CA ILE A 11 5.83 -10.22 2.91
C ILE A 11 6.88 -9.23 2.40
N ARG A 12 6.62 -8.51 1.30
CA ARG A 12 7.51 -7.47 0.77
C ARG A 12 7.73 -6.34 1.78
N ASN A 13 6.65 -5.90 2.42
CA ASN A 13 6.71 -4.81 3.38
C ASN A 13 7.52 -5.19 4.64
N ARG A 14 7.71 -6.48 4.96
CA ARG A 14 8.52 -6.98 6.10
C ARG A 14 8.27 -6.26 7.43
N GLY A 15 7.04 -5.80 7.68
CA GLY A 15 6.72 -5.05 8.90
C GLY A 15 7.27 -3.62 8.96
N LEU A 16 7.81 -3.07 7.86
CA LEU A 16 8.29 -1.68 7.76
C LEU A 16 7.17 -0.63 7.91
N GLY A 17 5.90 -1.07 7.97
CA GLY A 17 4.75 -0.19 8.13
C GLY A 17 4.38 0.53 6.83
N CYS A 18 3.76 1.70 6.95
CA CYS A 18 3.30 2.50 5.83
C CYS A 18 4.44 2.82 4.83
N GLU A 19 4.25 2.46 3.56
CA GLU A 19 5.14 2.75 2.42
C GLU A 19 5.01 4.19 1.92
N PHE A 20 4.02 4.96 2.41
CA PHE A 20 3.88 6.36 2.06
C PHE A 20 5.14 7.15 2.40
N THR A 21 5.63 7.91 1.42
CA THR A 21 6.75 8.82 1.57
C THR A 21 6.28 10.23 1.24
N ALA A 22 6.45 11.13 2.19
CA ALA A 22 6.22 12.56 1.97
C ALA A 22 7.49 13.30 2.37
N ASP A 23 7.92 14.22 1.51
CA ASP A 23 9.06 15.11 1.78
C ASP A 23 10.35 14.34 2.18
N GLY A 24 10.61 13.23 1.50
CA GLY A 24 11.78 12.37 1.77
C GLY A 24 11.69 11.52 3.04
N LYS A 25 10.61 11.63 3.83
CA LYS A 25 10.39 10.81 5.02
C LYS A 25 9.32 9.75 4.77
N ARG A 26 9.67 8.50 5.05
CA ARG A 26 8.72 7.39 5.08
C ARG A 26 7.89 7.46 6.36
N CYS A 27 6.58 7.29 6.24
CA CYS A 27 5.68 7.32 7.39
C CYS A 27 6.00 6.19 8.39
N GLY A 28 6.22 4.96 7.93
CA GLY A 28 6.60 3.83 8.80
C GLY A 28 5.55 3.40 9.84
N SER A 29 4.38 4.04 9.87
CA SER A 29 3.31 3.70 10.82
C SER A 29 2.85 2.26 10.61
N GLN A 30 2.81 1.46 11.69
CA GLN A 30 2.31 0.08 11.67
C GLN A 30 0.85 -0.04 12.10
N HIS A 31 0.22 1.08 12.48
CA HIS A 31 -1.15 1.10 12.94
C HIS A 31 -2.14 1.14 11.76
N ALA A 32 -3.15 0.25 11.81
CA ALA A 32 -4.23 0.16 10.82
C ALA A 32 -3.72 0.15 9.36
N LEU A 33 -2.82 -0.78 9.05
CA LEU A 33 -2.24 -0.95 7.72
C LEU A 33 -3.25 -1.56 6.75
N GLN A 34 -3.30 -1.01 5.54
CA GLN A 34 -4.21 -1.38 4.46
C GLN A 34 -3.40 -1.53 3.17
N ILE A 35 -3.86 -2.41 2.28
CA ILE A 35 -3.29 -2.55 0.94
C ILE A 35 -4.13 -1.72 -0.03
N ASP A 36 -3.45 -0.80 -0.73
CA ASP A 36 -4.01 0.13 -1.69
C ASP A 36 -3.38 -0.05 -3.08
N HIS A 37 -4.10 0.35 -4.13
CA HIS A 37 -3.58 0.37 -5.49
C HIS A 37 -2.90 1.70 -5.80
N VAL A 38 -1.61 1.68 -6.12
CA VAL A 38 -0.85 2.87 -6.54
C VAL A 38 -1.54 3.56 -7.72
N ARG A 39 -1.93 2.78 -8.73
CA ARG A 39 -2.87 3.20 -9.76
C ARG A 39 -4.21 2.57 -9.45
N GLY A 40 -5.20 3.38 -9.09
CA GLY A 40 -6.56 2.92 -8.82
C GLY A 40 -7.09 2.02 -9.93
N PHE A 41 -7.77 0.93 -9.55
CA PHE A 41 -8.30 -0.07 -10.49
C PHE A 41 -9.21 0.57 -11.56
N ALA A 42 -10.06 1.51 -11.15
CA ALA A 42 -10.94 2.27 -12.05
C ALA A 42 -10.19 3.05 -13.14
N ARG A 43 -8.90 3.36 -12.94
CA ARG A 43 -8.04 4.10 -13.88
C ARG A 43 -7.15 3.17 -14.72
N GLY A 44 -7.53 1.90 -14.82
CA GLY A 44 -6.79 0.83 -15.52
C GLY A 44 -5.68 0.20 -14.68
N GLY A 45 -5.68 0.42 -13.36
CA GLY A 45 -4.73 -0.21 -12.45
C GLY A 45 -4.93 -1.71 -12.35
N ARG A 46 -3.84 -2.48 -12.46
CA ARG A 46 -3.88 -3.94 -12.32
C ARG A 46 -3.75 -4.36 -10.86
N HIS A 47 -4.12 -5.60 -10.55
CA HIS A 47 -3.96 -6.16 -9.21
C HIS A 47 -2.56 -6.75 -8.95
N ASP A 48 -1.58 -6.44 -9.81
CA ASP A 48 -0.20 -6.88 -9.67
C ASP A 48 0.42 -6.38 -8.36
N VAL A 49 1.31 -7.19 -7.76
CA VAL A 49 2.01 -6.86 -6.51
C VAL A 49 2.76 -5.53 -6.63
N GLU A 50 3.26 -5.21 -7.82
CA GLU A 50 3.96 -3.96 -8.12
C GLU A 50 3.04 -2.74 -8.08
N ASN A 51 1.76 -2.91 -8.43
CA ASN A 51 0.76 -1.85 -8.36
C ASN A 51 0.07 -1.77 -6.97
N LEU A 52 0.49 -2.60 -6.03
CA LEU A 52 -0.04 -2.63 -4.67
C LEU A 52 0.99 -2.07 -3.69
N ARG A 53 0.51 -1.31 -2.72
CA ARG A 53 1.31 -0.70 -1.64
C ARG A 53 0.59 -0.81 -0.30
N VAL A 54 1.35 -0.76 0.78
CA VAL A 54 0.87 -0.74 2.16
C VAL A 54 0.79 0.70 2.64
N LEU A 55 -0.40 1.16 2.98
CA LEU A 55 -0.65 2.47 3.57
C LEU A 55 -1.28 2.33 4.95
N CYS A 56 -1.02 3.25 5.86
CA CYS A 56 -1.83 3.34 7.08
C CYS A 56 -3.20 3.96 6.76
N ALA A 57 -4.20 3.69 7.59
CA ALA A 57 -5.56 4.20 7.39
C ALA A 57 -5.64 5.73 7.29
N LYS A 58 -4.67 6.47 7.84
CA LYS A 58 -4.57 7.92 7.64
C LYS A 58 -4.18 8.23 6.20
N HIS A 59 -3.02 7.76 5.73
CA HIS A 59 -2.54 8.05 4.37
C HIS A 59 -3.46 7.47 3.29
N ASN A 60 -4.03 6.28 3.51
CA ASN A 60 -5.01 5.69 2.59
C ASN A 60 -6.28 6.54 2.40
N ARG A 61 -6.64 7.39 3.37
CA ARG A 61 -7.79 8.31 3.26
C ARG A 61 -7.46 9.61 2.55
N PHE A 62 -6.19 10.01 2.53
CA PHE A 62 -5.75 11.27 1.92
C PHE A 62 -5.08 11.09 0.56
N GLU A 63 -4.69 9.86 0.20
CA GLU A 63 -4.15 9.51 -1.13
C GLU A 63 -5.25 8.94 -2.04
N TRP A 64 -5.85 9.77 -2.89
CA TRP A 64 -6.86 9.41 -3.89
C TRP A 64 -6.53 10.01 -5.26
#